data_AF-A0A9E3R1C1-F1
#
_entry.id   AF-A0A9E3R1C1-F1
#
_cell.length_a   1.000
_cell.length_b   1.000
_cell.length_c   1.000
_cell.angle_alpha   90.00
_cell.angle_beta   90.00
_cell.angle_gamma   90.00
#
_symmetry.space_group_name_H-M   'P 1'
#
loop_
_entity.id
_entity.type
_entity.pdbx_description
1 polymer ?
#
loop_
_entity_poly.entity_id
_entity_poly.type
_entity_poly.pdbx_seq_one_letter_code
_entity_poly.pdbx_strand_id
1 'polypeptide(L)' 'TKSSSAGTATRHYDRHWTPVHLDIHVVDIDAVLEKVRAHGGAIEMEFRNQGPMPVGFCCDPFGNGFCVIGERG' A
#
# COMPACT_ATOMS: atom_id res chain seq x y z
N THR A 1 -20.13 8.62 -27.59
CA THR A 1 -18.75 8.92 -27.15
C THR A 1 -17.82 7.91 -27.80
N LYS A 2 -16.88 8.34 -28.66
CA LYS A 2 -15.86 7.43 -29.21
C LYS A 2 -14.82 7.16 -28.13
N SER A 3 -14.45 5.90 -27.90
CA SER A 3 -13.24 5.61 -27.11
C SER A 3 -12.02 6.13 -27.87
N SER A 4 -10.98 6.50 -27.14
CA SER A 4 -9.67 6.74 -27.73
C SER A 4 -9.18 5.47 -28.45
N SER A 5 -8.34 5.64 -29.48
CA SER A 5 -7.58 4.52 -30.05
C SER A 5 -6.71 3.91 -28.96
N ALA A 6 -6.42 2.61 -29.07
CA ALA A 6 -5.51 1.92 -28.16
C ALA A 6 -4.18 2.69 -28.12
N GLY A 7 -3.86 3.28 -26.98
CA GLY A 7 -2.60 3.97 -26.77
C GLY A 7 -1.46 2.96 -26.76
N THR A 8 -0.29 3.35 -27.26
CA THR A 8 0.93 2.52 -27.25
C THR A 8 1.65 2.54 -25.90
N ALA A 9 1.15 3.31 -24.92
CA ALA A 9 1.73 3.39 -23.60
C ALA A 9 1.50 2.09 -22.82
N THR A 10 2.59 1.47 -22.38
CA THR A 10 2.56 0.31 -21.48
C THR A 10 2.12 0.77 -20.09
N ARG A 11 1.31 -0.02 -19.39
CA ARG A 11 1.00 0.24 -17.98
C ARG A 11 2.25 -0.01 -17.14
N HIS A 12 2.68 1.00 -16.40
CA HIS A 12 3.76 0.89 -15.43
C HIS A 12 3.13 0.77 -14.04
N TYR A 13 3.52 -0.26 -13.29
CA TYR A 13 3.05 -0.51 -11.92
C TYR A 13 4.16 -0.27 -10.89
N ASP A 14 5.20 0.46 -11.30
CA ASP A 14 6.25 0.91 -10.40
C ASP A 14 5.68 1.87 -9.35
N ARG A 15 6.38 1.99 -8.22
CA ARG A 15 5.99 2.88 -7.12
C ARG A 15 5.84 4.31 -7.64
N HIS A 16 4.62 4.84 -7.54
CA HIS A 16 4.32 6.19 -8.01
C HIS A 16 3.51 6.96 -6.98
N TRP A 17 3.72 8.27 -6.93
CA TRP A 17 2.92 9.11 -6.05
C TRP A 17 1.45 9.07 -6.48
N THR A 18 0.58 8.71 -5.54
CA THR A 18 -0.87 8.78 -5.69
C THR A 18 -1.36 10.14 -5.18
N PRO A 19 -2.39 10.76 -5.80
CA PRO A 19 -2.91 12.04 -5.34
C PRO A 19 -3.61 11.97 -3.97
N VAL A 20 -3.82 10.76 -3.47
CA VAL A 20 -4.40 10.47 -2.15
C VAL A 20 -3.45 9.53 -1.42
N HIS A 21 -3.18 9.84 -0.15
CA HIS A 21 -2.52 8.92 0.78
C HIS A 21 -3.59 8.25 1.65
N LEU A 22 -3.51 6.93 1.79
CA LEU A 22 -4.48 6.10 2.51
C LEU A 22 -3.83 5.50 3.75
N ASP A 23 -4.39 5.83 4.91
CA ASP A 23 -4.02 5.23 6.20
C ASP A 23 -5.13 4.28 6.66
N ILE A 24 -4.79 3.00 6.83
CA ILE A 24 -5.73 1.97 7.25
C ILE A 24 -5.38 1.58 8.69
N HIS A 25 -6.22 2.01 9.63
CA HIS A 25 -6.09 1.65 11.04
C HIS A 25 -6.64 0.25 11.30
N VAL A 26 -5.87 -0.58 11.98
CA VAL A 26 -6.19 -1.98 12.25
C VAL A 26 -5.79 -2.37 13.66
N VAL A 27 -6.54 -3.28 14.26
CA VAL A 27 -6.21 -3.82 15.59
C VAL A 27 -4.98 -4.71 15.52
N ASP A 28 -4.95 -5.62 14.53
CA ASP A 28 -3.85 -6.58 14.34
C ASP A 28 -3.08 -6.24 13.06
N ILE A 29 -1.95 -5.55 13.23
CA ILE A 29 -1.08 -5.18 12.13
C ILE A 29 -0.44 -6.40 11.48
N ASP A 30 -0.04 -7.41 12.25
CA ASP A 30 0.67 -8.58 11.70
C ASP A 30 -0.23 -9.39 10.78
N ALA A 31 -1.46 -9.66 11.21
CA ALA A 31 -2.45 -10.35 10.37
C ALA A 31 -2.77 -9.58 9.08
N VAL A 32 -2.71 -8.25 9.10
CA VAL A 32 -3.00 -7.43 7.93
C VAL A 32 -1.80 -7.36 6.99
N LEU A 33 -0.58 -7.21 7.50
CA LEU A 33 0.63 -7.24 6.67
C LEU A 33 0.81 -8.62 6.01
N GLU A 34 0.45 -9.70 6.69
CA GLU A 34 0.40 -11.04 6.08
C GLU A 34 -0.59 -11.08 4.90
N LYS A 35 -1.80 -10.54 5.08
CA LYS A 35 -2.79 -10.44 4.00
C LYS A 35 -2.29 -9.62 2.82
N VAL A 36 -1.61 -8.49 3.08
CA VAL A 36 -1.03 -7.65 2.02
C VAL A 36 -0.06 -8.47 1.18
N ARG A 37 0.89 -9.17 1.82
CA ARG A 37 1.86 -10.05 1.12
C ARG A 37 1.16 -11.17 0.35
N ALA A 38 0.18 -11.84 0.97
CA ALA A 38 -0.54 -12.95 0.37
C ALA A 38 -1.32 -12.57 -0.90
N HIS A 39 -1.70 -11.29 -1.05
CA HIS A 39 -2.42 -10.77 -2.21
C HIS A 39 -1.52 -9.98 -3.18
N GLY A 40 -0.20 -10.15 -3.08
CA GLY A 40 0.77 -9.56 -4.00
C GLY A 40 1.16 -8.11 -3.70
N GLY A 41 0.73 -7.58 -2.57
CA GLY A 41 1.24 -6.30 -2.08
C GLY A 41 2.63 -6.42 -1.47
N ALA A 42 3.39 -5.34 -1.51
CA ALA A 42 4.71 -5.25 -0.91
C ALA A 42 4.65 -4.50 0.43
N ILE A 43 5.45 -4.95 1.39
CA ILE A 43 5.76 -4.18 2.60
C ILE A 43 7.15 -3.58 2.41
N GLU A 44 7.20 -2.30 2.13
CA GLU A 44 8.42 -1.57 1.76
C GLU A 44 9.25 -1.24 3.01
N MET A 45 8.57 -0.97 4.13
CA MET A 45 9.18 -0.63 5.40
C MET A 45 8.22 -0.91 6.55
N GLU A 46 8.75 -1.25 7.72
CA GLU A 46 7.96 -1.45 8.94
C GLU A 46 8.61 -0.73 10.12
N PHE A 47 7.82 0.07 10.83
CA PHE A 47 8.18 0.66 12.10
C PHE A 47 7.33 0.05 13.18
N ARG A 48 7.94 -0.75 14.07
CA ARG A 48 7.24 -1.39 15.19
C ARG A 48 7.30 -0.57 16.48
N ASN A 49 8.48 -0.01 16.75
CA ASN A 49 8.78 0.70 17.99
C ASN A 49 9.19 2.16 17.75
N GLN A 50 9.07 2.66 16.52
CA GLN A 50 9.44 4.02 16.13
C GLN A 50 8.16 4.82 15.92
N GLY A 51 8.01 5.92 16.67
CA GLY A 51 6.85 6.81 16.55
C GLY A 51 5.67 6.45 17.47
N PRO A 52 4.49 7.05 17.22
CA PRO A 52 3.34 6.97 18.12
C PRO A 52 2.59 5.64 18.02
N MET A 53 2.63 4.94 16.89
CA MET A 53 1.93 3.68 16.63
C MET A 53 2.79 2.80 15.69
N PRO A 54 2.67 1.46 15.74
CA PRO A 54 3.30 0.60 14.74
C PRO A 54 2.70 0.86 13.36
N VAL A 55 3.54 0.88 12.32
CA VAL A 55 3.12 1.17 10.94
C VAL A 55 3.89 0.32 9.92
N GLY A 56 3.18 -0.18 8.92
CA GLY A 56 3.74 -0.78 7.72
C GLY A 56 3.48 0.11 6.52
N PHE A 57 4.54 0.51 5.83
CA PHE A 57 4.49 1.25 4.57
C PHE A 57 4.36 0.24 3.43
N CYS A 58 3.24 0.28 2.72
CA CYS A 58 2.82 -0.76 1.80
C CYS A 58 2.64 -0.22 0.38
N CYS A 59 2.72 -1.12 -0.59
CA CYS A 59 2.39 -0.87 -1.98
C CYS A 59 1.48 -2.00 -2.50
N ASP A 60 0.42 -1.67 -3.24
CA ASP A 60 -0.42 -2.66 -3.90
C ASP A 60 0.23 -3.18 -5.21
N PRO A 61 -0.31 -4.24 -5.85
CA PRO A 61 0.26 -4.79 -7.09
C PRO A 61 0.29 -3.80 -8.27
N PHE A 62 -0.34 -2.63 -8.15
CA PHE A 62 -0.44 -1.62 -9.19
C PHE A 62 0.48 -0.42 -8.93
N GLY A 63 1.25 -0.40 -7.83
CA GLY A 63 2.19 0.68 -7.52
C GLY A 63 1.62 1.75 -6.57
N ASN A 64 0.37 1.60 -6.11
CA ASN A 64 -0.27 2.56 -5.21
C ASN A 64 0.24 2.36 -3.78
N GLY A 65 0.71 3.45 -3.16
CA GLY A 65 1.20 3.41 -1.78
C GLY A 65 0.09 3.63 -0.76
N PHE A 66 0.15 2.90 0.36
CA PHE A 66 -0.74 3.05 1.51
C PHE A 66 -0.03 2.64 2.81
N CYS A 67 -0.55 3.07 3.96
CA CYS A 67 -0.02 2.67 5.26
C CYS A 67 -1.04 1.78 6.00
N VAL A 68 -0.53 0.76 6.67
CA VAL A 68 -1.28 -0.02 7.67
C VAL A 68 -0.80 0.41 9.04
N ILE A 69 -1.68 0.97 9.85
CA ILE A 69 -1.36 1.49 11.18
C ILE A 69 -1.99 0.57 12.22
N GLY A 70 -1.15 -0.07 13.02
CA GLY A 70 -1.61 -0.96 14.09
C GLY A 70 -1.95 -0.20 15.37
N GLU A 71 -2.57 -0.89 16.32
CA GLU A 71 -2.70 -0.42 17.69
C GLU A 71 -1.40 -0.62 18.47
N ARG A 72 -1.15 0.25 19.45
CA ARG A 72 -0.11 0.01 20.46
C ARG A 72 -0.76 -0.74 21.61
N GLY A 73 -0.23 -1.93 21.92
CA GLY A 73 -0.62 -2.68 23.11
C GLY A 73 -0.37 -1.91 24.40
#